data_AF-A0A1W9V637-F1
#
_entry.id   AF-A0A1W9V637-F1
#
_cell.length_a   1.000
_cell.length_b   1.000
_cell.length_c   1.000
_cell.angle_alpha   90.00
_cell.angle_beta   90.00
_cell.angle_gamma   90.00
#
_symmetry.space_group_name_H-M   'P 1'
#
loop_
_entity.id
_entity.type
_entity.pdbx_description
1 polymer ?
#
loop_
_entity_poly.entity_id
_entity_poly.type
_entity_poly.pdbx_seq_one_letter_code
_entity_poly.pdbx_strand_id
1 'polypeptide(L)'
;MTKDDIRWVQRFDSYKKAFAELGEAVALSEERPLSKLEEQGMIQVFEFTHELAWKCLSLIVEQYFIEFEKLYETLSGFTQDEDE
;
A
#
# COMPACT_ATOMS: atom_id res chain seq x y z
N MET A 1 14.09 -10.70 -10.78
CA MET A 1 12.83 -10.40 -10.09
C MET A 1 12.49 -11.58 -9.22
N THR A 2 12.58 -11.39 -7.91
CA THR A 2 12.20 -12.42 -6.94
C THR A 2 10.68 -12.53 -6.90
N LYS A 3 10.15 -13.62 -6.33
CA LYS A 3 8.70 -13.86 -6.25
C LYS A 3 7.97 -12.78 -5.41
N ASP A 4 8.71 -12.07 -4.56
CA ASP A 4 8.20 -11.03 -3.67
C ASP A 4 8.05 -9.66 -4.37
N ASP A 5 8.88 -9.36 -5.38
CA ASP A 5 8.70 -8.19 -6.27
C ASP A 5 7.32 -8.16 -6.92
N ILE A 6 6.76 -9.35 -7.19
CA ILE A 6 5.47 -9.51 -7.87
C ILE A 6 4.30 -9.25 -6.90
N ARG A 7 4.47 -9.52 -5.60
CA ARG A 7 3.38 -9.48 -4.62
C ARG A 7 2.92 -8.06 -4.29
N TRP A 8 3.86 -7.13 -4.07
CA TRP A 8 3.49 -5.75 -3.78
C TRP A 8 2.86 -5.07 -5.01
N VAL A 9 3.35 -5.39 -6.22
CA VAL A 9 2.75 -4.91 -7.48
C VAL A 9 1.31 -5.38 -7.61
N GLN A 10 1.03 -6.66 -7.36
CA GLN A 10 -0.34 -7.20 -7.36
C GLN A 10 -1.23 -6.51 -6.31
N ARG A 11 -0.73 -6.27 -5.10
CA ARG A 11 -1.50 -5.56 -4.06
C ARG A 11 -1.76 -4.11 -4.44
N PHE A 12 -0.80 -3.45 -5.07
CA PHE A 12 -0.95 -2.10 -5.56
C PHE A 12 -2.00 -2.02 -6.69
N ASP A 13 -2.03 -3.00 -7.58
CA ASP A 13 -3.09 -3.11 -8.60
C ASP A 13 -4.48 -3.32 -7.98
N SER A 14 -4.60 -4.14 -6.94
CA SER A 14 -5.85 -4.29 -6.19
C SER A 14 -6.28 -2.99 -5.52
N TYR A 15 -5.33 -2.29 -4.88
CA TYR A 15 -5.59 -0.98 -4.28
C TYR A 15 -6.07 0.06 -5.31
N LYS A 16 -5.43 0.14 -6.48
CA LYS A 16 -5.85 1.07 -7.54
C LYS A 16 -7.28 0.81 -8.02
N LYS A 17 -7.67 -0.46 -8.16
CA LYS A 17 -9.05 -0.82 -8.53
C LYS A 17 -10.05 -0.39 -7.46
N ALA A 18 -9.75 -0.70 -6.20
CA ALA A 18 -10.55 -0.28 -5.05
C ALA A 18 -10.73 1.25 -4.99
N PHE A 19 -9.64 1.98 -5.19
CA PHE A 19 -9.64 3.43 -5.17
C PHE A 19 -10.45 4.04 -6.33
N ALA A 20 -10.42 3.42 -7.50
CA ALA A 20 -11.26 3.83 -8.62
C ALA A 20 -12.75 3.62 -8.31
N GLU A 21 -13.13 2.46 -7.75
CA GLU A 21 -14.51 2.18 -7.31
C GLU A 21 -14.98 3.18 -6.23
N LEU A 22 -14.10 3.55 -5.29
CA LEU A 22 -14.40 4.60 -4.31
C LEU A 22 -14.67 5.94 -4.99
N GLY A 23 -13.87 6.30 -5.99
CA GLY A 23 -14.06 7.51 -6.79
C GLY A 23 -15.40 7.53 -7.53
N GLU A 24 -15.81 6.38 -8.10
CA GLU A 24 -17.12 6.23 -8.73
C GLU A 24 -18.27 6.39 -7.72
N ALA A 25 -18.13 5.81 -6.53
CA ALA A 25 -19.12 5.95 -5.46
C ALA A 25 -19.25 7.40 -4.97
N VAL A 26 -18.12 8.13 -4.85
CA VAL A 26 -18.11 9.56 -4.52
C VAL A 26 -18.82 10.36 -5.62
N ALA A 27 -18.45 10.16 -6.89
CA ALA A 27 -19.07 10.87 -8.01
C ALA A 27 -20.60 10.65 -8.05
N LEU A 28 -21.06 9.41 -7.84
CA LEU A 28 -22.50 9.09 -7.78
C LEU A 28 -23.22 9.84 -6.65
N SER A 29 -22.55 10.02 -5.50
CA SER A 29 -23.09 10.76 -4.36
C SER A 29 -23.19 12.27 -4.58
N GLU A 30 -22.34 12.82 -5.46
CA GLU A 30 -22.39 14.22 -5.88
C GLU A 30 -23.49 14.46 -6.93
N GLU A 31 -23.78 13.45 -7.77
CA GLU A 31 -24.83 13.53 -8.79
C GLU A 31 -26.26 13.47 -8.20
N ARG A 32 -26.47 12.64 -7.17
CA ARG A 32 -27.78 12.49 -6.52
C ARG A 32 -27.66 11.98 -5.09
N PRO A 33 -28.72 12.14 -4.28
CA PRO A 33 -28.84 11.44 -3.01
C PRO A 33 -28.70 9.92 -3.20
N LEU A 34 -27.88 9.30 -2.37
CA LEU A 34 -27.72 7.85 -2.31
C LEU A 34 -28.89 7.23 -1.53
N SER A 35 -29.27 6.02 -1.92
CA SER A 35 -30.10 5.18 -1.07
C SER A 35 -29.28 4.68 0.12
N LYS A 36 -29.96 4.28 1.20
CA LYS A 36 -29.29 3.72 2.39
C LYS A 36 -28.35 2.55 2.08
N LEU A 37 -28.68 1.72 1.08
CA LEU A 37 -27.83 0.61 0.66
C LEU A 37 -26.57 1.10 -0.07
N GLU A 38 -26.71 2.12 -0.90
CA GLU A 38 -25.58 2.74 -1.61
C GLU A 38 -24.64 3.48 -0.65
N GLU A 39 -25.17 4.16 0.37
CA GLU A 39 -24.37 4.75 1.45
C GLU A 39 -23.55 3.69 2.18
N GLN A 40 -24.18 2.55 2.52
CA GLN A 40 -23.48 1.42 3.14
C GLN A 40 -22.42 0.83 2.21
N GLY A 41 -22.74 0.69 0.91
CA GLY A 41 -21.79 0.26 -0.11
C GLY A 41 -20.58 1.19 -0.19
N MET A 42 -20.79 2.50 -0.20
CA MET A 42 -19.72 3.49 -0.23
C MET A 42 -18.83 3.41 1.02
N ILE A 43 -19.41 3.25 2.21
CA ILE A 43 -18.65 3.04 3.46
C ILE A 43 -17.80 1.77 3.36
N GLN A 44 -18.39 0.67 2.90
CA GLN A 44 -17.66 -0.59 2.72
C GLN A 44 -16.51 -0.44 1.74
N VAL A 45 -16.74 0.29 0.63
CA VAL A 45 -15.73 0.59 -0.39
C VAL A 45 -14.58 1.38 0.19
N PHE A 46 -14.87 2.39 1.00
CA PHE A 46 -13.87 3.15 1.72
C PHE A 46 -13.04 2.27 2.68
N GLU A 47 -13.69 1.44 3.49
CA GLU A 47 -13.02 0.58 4.46
C GLU A 47 -12.05 -0.40 3.80
N PHE A 48 -12.49 -1.10 2.76
CA PHE A 48 -11.62 -2.07 2.09
C PHE A 48 -10.51 -1.37 1.29
N THR A 49 -10.78 -0.20 0.70
CA THR A 49 -9.75 0.60 0.02
C THR A 49 -8.64 1.01 0.99
N HIS A 50 -9.01 1.48 2.19
CA HIS A 50 -8.05 1.82 3.23
C HIS A 50 -7.25 0.60 3.72
N GLU A 51 -7.91 -0.55 3.92
CA GLU A 51 -7.23 -1.79 4.30
C GLU A 51 -6.22 -2.25 3.23
N LEU A 52 -6.58 -2.15 1.95
CA LEU A 52 -5.66 -2.48 0.84
C LEU A 52 -4.48 -1.52 0.78
N ALA A 53 -4.70 -0.22 1.00
CA ALA A 53 -3.65 0.78 1.08
C ALA A 53 -2.64 0.43 2.18
N TRP A 54 -3.14 0.14 3.39
CA TRP A 54 -2.31 -0.29 4.52
C TRP A 54 -1.51 -1.55 4.20
N LYS A 55 -2.18 -2.61 3.71
CA LYS A 55 -1.52 -3.88 3.32
C LYS A 55 -0.47 -3.71 2.23
N CYS A 56 -0.63 -2.75 1.34
CA CYS A 56 0.34 -2.42 0.31
C CYS A 56 1.55 -1.70 0.91
N LEU A 57 1.31 -0.69 1.74
CA LEU A 57 2.37 0.07 2.43
C LEU A 57 3.20 -0.82 3.35
N SER A 58 2.55 -1.66 4.17
CA SER A 58 3.26 -2.57 5.07
C SER A 58 4.20 -3.51 4.30
N LEU A 59 3.76 -4.08 3.17
CA LEU A 59 4.64 -4.92 2.35
C LEU A 59 5.82 -4.17 1.76
N ILE A 60 5.60 -2.95 1.28
CA ILE A 60 6.68 -2.13 0.73
C ILE A 60 7.71 -1.86 1.83
N VAL A 61 7.27 -1.45 3.01
CA VAL A 61 8.16 -1.22 4.15
C VAL A 61 8.89 -2.50 4.54
N GLU A 62 8.19 -3.62 4.74
CA GLU A 62 8.80 -4.90 5.12
C GLU A 62 9.85 -5.38 4.10
N GLN A 63 9.58 -5.24 2.79
CA GLN A 63 10.50 -5.68 1.74
C GLN A 63 11.74 -4.77 1.66
N TYR A 64 11.53 -3.46 1.54
CA TYR A 64 12.62 -2.52 1.25
C TYR A 64 13.41 -2.12 2.50
N PHE A 65 12.82 -2.17 3.70
CA PHE A 65 13.53 -1.84 4.94
C PHE A 65 14.65 -2.85 5.22
N ILE A 66 14.41 -4.14 5.04
CA ILE A 66 15.42 -5.19 5.23
C ILE A 66 16.55 -5.06 4.19
N GLU A 67 16.20 -4.75 2.94
CA GLU A 67 17.20 -4.52 1.89
C GLU A 67 18.04 -3.27 2.16
N PHE A 68 17.41 -2.20 2.67
CA PHE A 68 18.10 -0.98 3.07
C PHE A 68 19.03 -1.21 4.27
N GLU A 69 18.61 -1.95 5.29
CA GLU A 69 19.44 -2.30 6.45
C GLU A 69 20.66 -3.12 6.01
N LYS A 70 20.47 -4.14 5.17
CA LYS A 70 21.59 -4.92 4.59
C LYS A 70 22.55 -4.06 3.79
N LEU A 71 22.03 -3.14 2.98
CA LEU A 71 22.84 -2.22 2.20
C LEU A 71 23.62 -1.27 3.12
N TYR A 72 22.96 -0.74 4.15
CA TYR A 72 23.58 0.14 5.13
C TYR A 72 24.68 -0.60 5.91
N GLU A 73 24.44 -1.81 6.43
CA GLU A 73 25.46 -2.65 7.08
C GLU A 73 26.64 -2.94 6.14
N THR A 74 26.37 -3.25 4.88
CA THR A 74 27.43 -3.50 3.87
C THR A 74 28.26 -2.25 3.58
N LEU A 75 27.62 -1.09 3.45
CA LEU A 75 28.28 0.19 3.18
C LEU A 75 28.95 0.77 4.44
N SER A 76 28.43 0.47 5.63
CA SER A 76 28.95 0.92 6.93
C SER A 76 29.95 -0.04 7.57
N GLY A 77 30.29 -1.16 6.91
CA GLY A 77 31.43 -2.03 7.23
C GLY A 77 32.82 -1.37 7.10
N PHE A 78 32.90 -0.05 7.31
CA PHE A 78 34.09 0.82 7.23
C PHE A 78 34.22 1.75 8.46
N THR A 79 33.83 1.31 9.66
CA THR A 79 34.23 1.99 10.91
C THR A 79 34.58 1.00 12.03
N GLN A 80 35.43 0.01 11.75
CA GLN A 80 36.11 -0.73 12.81
C GLN A 80 37.50 -1.21 12.35
N ASP A 81 38.35 -0.26 11.93
CA ASP A 81 39.80 -0.47 11.75
C ASP A 81 40.61 0.84 11.97
N GLU A 82 40.06 1.81 12.71
CA GLU A 82 40.82 2.95 13.23
C GLU A 82 40.51 3.12 14.72
N ASP A 83 41.19 2.35 15.55
CA ASP A 83 41.59 2.72 16.92
C ASP A 83 42.59 1.65 17.41
N GLU A 84 43.88 1.99 17.23
CA GLU A 84 45.12 1.54 17.89
C GLU A 84 45.26 0.11 18.49
#